data_AF-A0A2E9E1E9-F1
#
_entry.id   AF-A0A2E9E1E9-F1
#
_cell.length_a   1.000
_cell.length_b   1.000
_cell.length_c   1.000
_cell.angle_alpha   90.00
_cell.angle_beta   90.00
_cell.angle_gamma   90.00
#
_symmetry.space_group_name_H-M   'P 1'
#
loop_
_entity.id
_entity.type
_entity.pdbx_description
1 polymer ?
#
loop_
_entity_poly.entity_id
_entity_poly.type
_entity_poly.pdbx_seq_one_letter_code
_entity_poly.pdbx_strand_id
1 'polypeptide(L)'
;MRTLIASLVALFYLSAGPVVAEDGPAKNAMSCSALYFVASSLVLTEKDAANLFVSIQVMFDGVYAAFEEQRLGQPIATDMITEIKSQEVLRLGDLYEQEPNQMYALEMQCNEWRNGIFPYLVELIESDPSDTNGNAIMLNIPQIPMVPEDTNPRWDQSRYLVDSSFAKWNELGRITPLQLR
;
A
#
# COMPACT_ATOMS: atom_id res chain seq x y z
N MET A 1 -4.38 69.76 8.81
CA MET A 1 -4.75 68.57 9.59
C MET A 1 -5.11 67.45 8.63
N ARG A 2 -4.30 66.38 8.67
CA ARG A 2 -4.55 64.97 8.32
C ARG A 2 -5.60 64.67 7.23
N THR A 3 -5.11 64.44 6.00
CA THR A 3 -5.84 63.74 4.94
C THR A 3 -5.61 62.24 5.09
N LEU A 4 -6.68 61.50 5.41
CA LEU A 4 -6.76 60.04 5.38
C LEU A 4 -6.92 59.59 3.92
N ILE A 5 -5.97 58.80 3.40
CA ILE A 5 -6.19 57.97 2.21
C ILE A 5 -6.13 56.53 2.69
N ALA A 6 -7.30 55.93 2.80
CA ALA A 6 -7.49 54.54 3.19
C ALA A 6 -7.38 53.62 1.96
N SER A 7 -6.47 52.66 2.09
CA SER A 7 -6.47 51.29 1.61
C SER A 7 -7.55 50.82 0.63
N LEU A 8 -7.09 50.27 -0.51
CA LEU A 8 -7.76 49.18 -1.23
C LEU A 8 -6.70 48.31 -1.93
N VAL A 9 -5.91 47.60 -1.12
CA VAL A 9 -5.18 46.43 -1.58
C VAL A 9 -6.10 45.24 -1.34
N ALA A 10 -6.81 44.83 -2.39
CA ALA A 10 -7.54 43.57 -2.39
C ALA A 10 -6.52 42.43 -2.29
N LEU A 11 -6.32 41.93 -1.06
CA LEU A 11 -5.65 40.68 -0.79
C LEU A 11 -6.48 39.57 -1.47
N PHE A 12 -5.97 39.04 -2.57
CA PHE A 12 -6.38 37.74 -3.07
C PHE A 12 -6.00 36.69 -2.02
N TYR A 13 -6.94 36.33 -1.15
CA TYR A 13 -6.89 35.10 -0.38
C TYR A 13 -7.09 33.94 -1.35
N LEU A 14 -6.02 33.54 -2.03
CA LEU A 14 -5.87 32.18 -2.51
C LEU A 14 -5.72 31.31 -1.26
N SER A 15 -6.85 30.86 -0.72
CA SER A 15 -6.87 29.72 0.17
C SER A 15 -6.45 28.50 -0.65
N ALA A 16 -5.14 28.30 -0.76
CA ALA A 16 -4.59 26.99 -1.06
C ALA A 16 -4.94 26.11 0.13
N GLY A 17 -6.12 25.49 0.09
CA GLY A 17 -6.35 24.31 0.92
C GLY A 17 -5.22 23.32 0.66
N PRO A 18 -4.73 22.59 1.67
CA PRO A 18 -3.78 21.53 1.41
C PRO A 18 -4.45 20.58 0.41
N VAL A 19 -3.89 20.50 -0.79
CA VAL A 19 -4.14 19.37 -1.67
C VAL A 19 -3.60 18.19 -0.87
N VAL A 20 -4.50 17.42 -0.24
CA VAL A 20 -4.16 16.10 0.26
C VAL A 20 -3.80 15.33 -1.00
N ALA A 21 -2.51 15.25 -1.28
CA ALA A 21 -2.01 14.50 -2.41
C ALA A 21 -2.53 13.07 -2.22
N GLU A 22 -3.41 12.65 -3.11
CA GLU A 22 -3.88 11.27 -3.18
C GLU A 22 -2.64 10.38 -3.22
N ASP A 23 -2.54 9.45 -2.28
CA ASP A 23 -1.37 8.60 -2.16
C ASP A 23 -1.20 7.81 -3.46
N GLY A 24 -0.03 7.93 -4.08
CA GLY A 24 0.22 7.32 -5.40
C GLY A 24 0.28 5.78 -5.34
N PRO A 25 0.21 5.10 -6.51
CA PRO A 25 0.23 3.63 -6.61
C PRO A 25 1.36 2.97 -5.84
N ALA A 26 2.56 3.53 -5.87
CA ALA A 26 3.69 3.00 -5.13
C ALA A 26 3.39 2.90 -3.63
N LYS A 27 2.92 3.98 -3.00
CA LYS A 27 2.64 4.00 -1.57
C LYS A 27 1.51 3.05 -1.19
N ASN A 28 0.46 2.99 -2.01
CA ASN A 28 -0.64 2.05 -1.82
C ASN A 28 -0.15 0.60 -1.90
N ALA A 29 0.70 0.30 -2.90
CA ALA A 29 1.25 -1.05 -3.09
C ALA A 29 2.11 -1.44 -1.90
N MET A 30 2.95 -0.53 -1.41
CA MET A 30 3.75 -0.76 -0.22
C MET A 30 2.88 -0.98 1.03
N SER A 31 1.80 -0.21 1.20
CA SER A 31 0.84 -0.40 2.30
C SER A 31 0.21 -1.79 2.25
N CYS A 32 -0.22 -2.25 1.08
CA CYS A 32 -0.77 -3.59 0.91
C CYS A 32 0.27 -4.69 1.14
N SER A 33 1.50 -4.52 0.64
CA SER A 33 2.60 -5.45 0.87
C SER A 33 2.92 -5.59 2.37
N ALA A 34 3.03 -4.46 3.08
CA ALA A 34 3.25 -4.43 4.52
C ALA A 34 2.10 -5.09 5.30
N LEU A 35 0.85 -4.82 4.93
CA LEU A 35 -0.31 -5.45 5.54
C LEU A 35 -0.30 -6.98 5.38
N TYR A 36 -0.02 -7.49 4.18
CA TYR A 36 0.05 -8.93 3.95
C TYR A 36 1.30 -9.59 4.53
N PHE A 37 2.36 -8.83 4.79
CA PHE A 37 3.46 -9.28 5.64
C PHE A 37 2.97 -9.50 7.07
N VAL A 38 2.24 -8.55 7.67
CA VAL A 38 1.62 -8.73 9.00
C VAL A 38 0.67 -9.92 8.98
N ALA A 39 -0.13 -10.09 7.92
CA ALA A 39 -1.04 -11.22 7.77
C ALA A 39 -0.36 -12.59 7.74
N SER A 40 0.86 -12.67 7.19
CA SER A 40 1.62 -13.92 7.17
C SER A 40 1.98 -14.44 8.57
N SER A 41 1.95 -13.58 9.60
CA SER A 41 2.19 -13.99 10.99
C SER A 41 1.16 -15.00 11.53
N LEU A 42 -0.06 -15.02 10.96
CA LEU A 42 -1.11 -15.95 11.36
C LEU A 42 -0.82 -17.41 11.01
N VAL A 43 -0.11 -17.62 9.92
CA VAL A 43 -0.02 -18.92 9.25
C VAL A 43 1.41 -19.42 9.16
N LEU A 44 2.27 -18.98 10.09
CA LEU A 44 3.70 -19.36 10.10
C LEU A 44 3.93 -20.89 10.09
N THR A 45 3.00 -21.66 10.63
CA THR A 45 3.06 -23.13 10.66
C THR A 45 2.39 -23.81 9.46
N GLU A 46 1.59 -23.07 8.68
CA GLU A 46 0.85 -23.57 7.51
C GLU A 46 1.54 -23.10 6.24
N LYS A 47 2.49 -23.90 5.75
CA LYS A 47 3.37 -23.55 4.64
C LYS A 47 2.62 -23.02 3.40
N ASP A 48 1.52 -23.65 3.02
CA ASP A 48 0.78 -23.26 1.82
C ASP A 48 0.09 -21.89 1.99
N ALA A 49 -0.48 -21.63 3.17
CA ALA A 49 -1.08 -20.34 3.49
C ALA A 49 -0.01 -19.24 3.64
N ALA A 50 1.13 -19.54 4.25
CA ALA A 50 2.27 -18.62 4.32
C ALA A 50 2.77 -18.24 2.91
N ASN A 51 2.93 -19.24 2.03
CA ASN A 51 3.34 -19.02 0.65
C ASN A 51 2.34 -18.14 -0.13
N LEU A 52 1.05 -18.28 0.13
CA LEU A 52 0.03 -17.41 -0.46
C LEU A 52 0.26 -15.94 -0.07
N PHE A 53 0.44 -15.64 1.22
CA PHE A 53 0.70 -14.27 1.65
C PHE A 53 2.02 -13.72 1.12
N VAL A 54 3.07 -14.52 1.07
CA VAL A 54 4.34 -14.13 0.45
C VAL A 54 4.15 -13.80 -1.03
N SER A 55 3.37 -14.60 -1.76
CA SER A 55 3.10 -14.34 -3.19
C SER A 55 2.33 -13.03 -3.39
N ILE A 56 1.38 -12.72 -2.50
CA ILE A 56 0.66 -11.44 -2.53
C ILE A 56 1.61 -10.27 -2.22
N GLN A 57 2.51 -10.43 -1.25
CA GLN A 57 3.55 -9.42 -0.96
C GLN A 57 4.43 -9.15 -2.18
N VAL A 58 4.94 -10.21 -2.83
CA VAL A 58 5.81 -10.10 -4.02
C VAL A 58 5.08 -9.39 -5.16
N MET A 59 3.80 -9.67 -5.36
CA MET A 59 2.99 -8.96 -6.35
C MET A 59 2.98 -7.45 -6.07
N PHE A 60 2.65 -7.03 -4.85
CA PHE A 60 2.63 -5.61 -4.51
C PHE A 60 4.02 -4.97 -4.50
N ASP A 61 5.06 -5.70 -4.12
CA ASP A 61 6.45 -5.24 -4.24
C ASP A 61 6.81 -4.94 -5.71
N GLY A 62 6.33 -5.75 -6.66
CA GLY A 62 6.50 -5.51 -8.09
C GLY A 62 5.80 -4.25 -8.57
N VAL A 63 4.56 -3.99 -8.11
CA VAL A 63 3.85 -2.74 -8.39
C VAL A 63 4.64 -1.55 -7.84
N TYR A 64 5.04 -1.62 -6.57
CA TYR A 64 5.86 -0.59 -5.93
C TYR A 64 7.14 -0.30 -6.73
N ALA A 65 7.89 -1.35 -7.08
CA ALA A 65 9.14 -1.23 -7.83
C ALA A 65 8.91 -0.54 -9.17
N ALA A 66 7.94 -0.97 -9.99
CA ALA A 66 7.69 -0.38 -11.30
C ALA A 66 7.43 1.14 -11.24
N PHE A 67 6.59 1.58 -10.30
CA PHE A 67 6.28 3.01 -10.13
C PHE A 67 7.46 3.82 -9.59
N GLU A 68 8.22 3.27 -8.63
CA GLU A 68 9.38 3.96 -8.07
C GLU A 68 10.57 4.01 -9.02
N GLU A 69 10.77 2.96 -9.83
CA GLU A 69 11.77 2.96 -10.92
C GLU A 69 11.46 4.07 -11.93
N GLN A 70 10.19 4.22 -12.32
CA GLN A 70 9.77 5.31 -13.20
C GLN A 70 10.03 6.69 -12.57
N ARG A 71 9.73 6.84 -11.28
CA ARG A 71 9.88 8.11 -10.55
C ARG A 71 11.34 8.50 -10.36
N LEU A 72 12.20 7.54 -10.03
CA LEU A 72 13.60 7.77 -9.69
C LEU A 72 14.56 7.63 -10.89
N GLY A 73 14.12 6.99 -11.97
CA GLY A 73 14.95 6.73 -13.15
C GLY A 73 16.05 5.70 -12.91
N GLN A 74 15.92 4.86 -11.89
CA GLN A 74 16.89 3.81 -11.55
C GLN A 74 16.19 2.56 -11.00
N PRO A 75 16.77 1.36 -11.17
CA PRO A 75 16.22 0.12 -10.63
C PRO A 75 16.04 0.18 -9.11
N ILE A 76 14.97 -0.43 -8.59
CA ILE A 76 14.73 -0.55 -7.16
C ILE A 76 15.33 -1.84 -6.65
N ALA A 77 16.29 -1.73 -5.73
CA ALA A 77 16.94 -2.89 -5.13
C ALA A 77 16.05 -3.56 -4.06
N THR A 78 16.17 -4.88 -3.92
CA THR A 78 15.42 -5.68 -2.94
C THR A 78 15.62 -5.17 -1.51
N ASP A 79 16.82 -4.64 -1.21
CA ASP A 79 17.14 -4.14 0.11
C ASP A 79 16.36 -2.87 0.46
N MET A 80 16.17 -1.98 -0.51
CA MET A 80 15.32 -0.79 -0.41
C MET A 80 13.85 -1.16 -0.15
N ILE A 81 13.32 -2.15 -0.89
CA ILE A 81 11.94 -2.63 -0.69
C ILE A 81 11.76 -3.15 0.73
N THR A 82 12.71 -3.95 1.22
CA THR A 82 12.63 -4.50 2.57
C THR A 82 12.64 -3.40 3.64
N GLU A 83 13.51 -2.40 3.48
CA GLU A 83 13.63 -1.28 4.42
C GLU A 83 12.32 -0.49 4.49
N ILE A 84 11.80 -0.10 3.33
CA ILE A 84 10.57 0.68 3.23
C ILE A 84 9.37 -0.13 3.72
N LYS A 85 9.29 -1.43 3.39
CA LYS A 85 8.26 -2.32 3.92
C LYS A 85 8.34 -2.43 5.43
N SER A 86 9.54 -2.45 6.01
CA SER A 86 9.71 -2.51 7.47
C SER A 86 9.21 -1.26 8.16
N GLN A 87 9.50 -0.09 7.60
CA GLN A 87 8.97 1.19 8.09
C GLN A 87 7.44 1.23 7.97
N GLU A 88 6.91 0.74 6.85
CA GLU A 88 5.48 0.72 6.60
C GLU A 88 4.75 -0.26 7.53
N VAL A 89 5.30 -1.44 7.81
CA VAL A 89 4.75 -2.39 8.79
C VAL A 89 4.61 -1.75 10.17
N LEU A 90 5.63 -1.01 10.62
CA LEU A 90 5.57 -0.28 11.89
C LEU A 90 4.50 0.81 11.87
N ARG A 91 4.45 1.61 10.80
CA ARG A 91 3.42 2.63 10.60
C ARG A 91 2.00 2.06 10.65
N LEU A 92 1.78 0.91 10.00
CA LEU A 92 0.49 0.21 10.02
C LEU A 92 0.17 -0.35 11.41
N GLY A 93 1.18 -0.78 12.18
CA GLY A 93 1.03 -1.14 13.59
C GLY A 93 0.51 0.01 14.43
N ASP A 94 1.13 1.19 14.30
CA ASP A 94 0.69 2.40 15.01
C ASP A 94 -0.71 2.83 14.58
N LEU A 95 -1.03 2.71 13.27
CA LEU A 95 -2.35 3.01 12.74
C LEU A 95 -3.42 2.04 13.28
N TYR A 96 -3.11 0.75 13.38
CA TYR A 96 -4.03 -0.25 13.93
C TYR A 96 -4.40 0.04 15.38
N GLU A 97 -3.42 0.46 16.20
CA GLU A 97 -3.66 0.82 17.61
C GLU A 97 -4.56 2.05 17.78
N GLN A 98 -4.43 3.01 16.87
CA GLN A 98 -5.15 4.29 16.94
C GLN A 98 -6.52 4.20 16.28
N GLU A 99 -6.59 3.58 15.10
CA GLU A 99 -7.73 3.62 14.18
C GLU A 99 -7.92 2.29 13.43
N PRO A 100 -8.32 1.19 14.12
CA PRO A 100 -8.41 -0.15 13.51
C PRO A 100 -9.37 -0.22 12.32
N ASN A 101 -10.40 0.63 12.28
CA ASN A 101 -11.33 0.72 11.15
C ASN A 101 -10.64 1.12 9.84
N GLN A 102 -9.60 1.98 9.90
CA GLN A 102 -8.82 2.32 8.71
C GLN A 102 -8.04 1.11 8.19
N MET A 103 -7.59 0.23 9.08
CA MET A 103 -6.89 -0.99 8.69
C MET A 103 -7.81 -2.01 8.02
N TYR A 104 -9.06 -2.13 8.48
CA TYR A 104 -10.06 -2.95 7.81
C TYR A 104 -10.36 -2.42 6.40
N ALA A 105 -10.54 -1.10 6.28
CA ALA A 105 -10.75 -0.46 4.98
C ALA A 105 -9.56 -0.69 4.04
N LEU A 106 -8.33 -0.56 4.54
CA LEU A 106 -7.12 -0.86 3.77
C LEU A 106 -7.09 -2.31 3.30
N GLU A 107 -7.40 -3.29 4.15
CA GLU A 107 -7.44 -4.71 3.71
C GLU A 107 -8.48 -4.93 2.61
N MET A 108 -9.68 -4.36 2.74
CA MET A 108 -10.73 -4.47 1.73
C MET A 108 -10.26 -3.90 0.39
N GLN A 109 -9.64 -2.71 0.41
CA GLN A 109 -9.08 -2.08 -0.76
C GLN A 109 -7.95 -2.92 -1.39
N CYS A 110 -7.02 -3.43 -0.58
CA CYS A 110 -5.93 -4.27 -1.06
C CYS A 110 -6.43 -5.59 -1.67
N ASN A 111 -7.47 -6.19 -1.08
CA ASN A 111 -8.08 -7.40 -1.62
C ASN A 111 -8.73 -7.14 -2.99
N GLU A 112 -9.51 -6.06 -3.12
CA GLU A 112 -10.11 -5.70 -4.40
C GLU A 112 -9.05 -5.34 -5.43
N TRP A 113 -8.01 -4.62 -5.02
CA TRP A 113 -6.93 -4.22 -5.92
C TRP A 113 -6.14 -5.43 -6.44
N ARG A 114 -5.87 -6.43 -5.60
CA ARG A 114 -5.25 -7.70 -6.04
C ARG A 114 -6.01 -8.32 -7.20
N ASN A 115 -7.34 -8.32 -7.16
CA ASN A 115 -8.16 -8.84 -8.25
C ASN A 115 -8.01 -8.00 -9.54
N GLY A 116 -7.86 -6.67 -9.38
CA GLY A 116 -7.61 -5.75 -10.50
C GLY A 116 -6.18 -5.81 -11.07
N ILE A 117 -5.19 -6.23 -10.26
CA ILE A 117 -3.79 -6.42 -10.68
C ILE A 117 -3.63 -7.71 -11.48
N PHE A 118 -4.37 -8.77 -11.14
CA PHE A 118 -4.18 -10.11 -11.70
C PHE A 118 -4.12 -10.17 -13.24
N PRO A 119 -4.96 -9.46 -14.03
CA PRO A 119 -4.85 -9.45 -15.48
C PRO A 119 -3.50 -8.94 -16.00
N TYR A 120 -2.90 -7.95 -15.34
CA TYR A 120 -1.59 -7.40 -15.72
C TYR A 120 -0.45 -8.36 -15.41
N LEU A 121 -0.59 -9.17 -14.36
CA LEU A 121 0.38 -10.23 -14.07
C LEU A 121 0.33 -11.34 -15.12
N VAL A 122 -0.88 -11.71 -15.57
CA VAL A 122 -1.05 -12.68 -16.65
C VAL A 122 -0.43 -12.14 -17.94
N GLU A 123 -0.71 -10.88 -18.29
CA GLU A 123 -0.10 -10.22 -19.44
C GLU A 123 1.44 -10.21 -19.35
N LEU A 124 2.00 -9.91 -18.17
CA LEU A 124 3.44 -9.94 -17.94
C LEU A 124 4.03 -11.34 -18.14
N ILE A 125 3.36 -12.39 -17.66
CA ILE A 125 3.79 -13.79 -17.82
C ILE A 125 3.71 -14.24 -19.28
N GLU A 126 2.69 -13.80 -20.00
CA GLU A 126 2.47 -14.13 -21.41
C GLU A 126 3.37 -13.30 -22.35
N SER A 127 3.93 -12.19 -21.87
CA SER A 127 4.86 -11.34 -22.63
C SER A 127 6.22 -12.02 -22.84
N ASP A 128 6.87 -11.72 -23.98
CA ASP A 128 8.20 -12.24 -24.28
C ASP A 128 9.21 -11.65 -23.27
N PRO A 129 10.02 -12.47 -22.57
CA PRO A 129 11.04 -11.97 -21.63
C PRO A 129 12.09 -11.04 -22.27
N SER A 130 12.23 -11.09 -23.60
CA SER A 130 13.09 -10.18 -24.36
C SER A 130 12.43 -8.83 -24.69
N ASP A 131 11.12 -8.70 -24.46
CA ASP A 131 10.41 -7.44 -24.57
C ASP A 131 10.65 -6.61 -23.29
N THR A 132 11.29 -5.45 -23.45
CA THR A 132 11.59 -4.51 -22.37
C THR A 132 10.35 -3.84 -21.75
N ASN A 133 9.14 -4.23 -22.17
CA ASN A 133 7.87 -3.66 -21.76
C ASN A 133 7.30 -4.17 -20.42
N GLY A 134 7.97 -5.08 -19.71
CA GLY A 134 7.46 -5.59 -18.42
C GLY A 134 7.08 -4.49 -17.42
N ASN A 135 7.91 -3.45 -17.31
CA ASN A 135 7.61 -2.28 -16.47
C ASN A 135 6.43 -1.46 -17.02
N ALA A 136 6.28 -1.36 -18.35
CA ALA A 136 5.17 -0.63 -18.96
C ALA A 136 3.81 -1.28 -18.65
N ILE A 137 3.75 -2.62 -18.59
CA ILE A 137 2.56 -3.37 -18.19
C ILE A 137 2.19 -3.03 -16.74
N MET A 138 3.17 -3.08 -15.83
CA MET A 138 2.95 -2.79 -14.41
C MET A 138 2.53 -1.33 -14.15
N LEU A 139 3.03 -0.38 -14.95
CA LEU A 139 2.65 1.03 -14.86
C LEU A 139 1.21 1.32 -15.30
N ASN A 140 0.56 0.39 -16.01
CA ASN A 140 -0.84 0.49 -16.41
C ASN A 140 -1.80 -0.06 -15.35
N ILE A 141 -1.29 -0.63 -14.25
CA ILE A 141 -2.12 -1.08 -13.13
C ILE A 141 -2.92 0.12 -12.60
N PRO A 142 -4.24 -0.04 -12.40
CA PRO A 142 -5.09 1.05 -11.93
C PRO A 142 -4.70 1.47 -10.51
N GLN A 143 -5.15 2.66 -10.10
CA GLN A 143 -5.09 3.05 -8.70
C GLN A 143 -5.82 2.04 -7.80
N ILE A 144 -5.45 2.03 -6.52
CA ILE A 144 -6.20 1.28 -5.52
C ILE A 144 -7.68 1.72 -5.58
N PRO A 145 -8.65 0.79 -5.59
CA PRO A 145 -10.05 1.17 -5.69
C PRO A 145 -10.50 1.88 -4.42
N MET A 146 -11.66 2.54 -4.52
CA MET A 146 -12.36 3.06 -3.36
C MET A 146 -12.69 1.94 -2.36
N VAL A 147 -12.82 2.30 -1.09
CA VAL A 147 -13.29 1.39 -0.04
C VAL A 147 -14.65 0.81 -0.46
N PRO A 148 -14.79 -0.54 -0.48
CA PRO A 148 -16.08 -1.18 -0.77
C PRO A 148 -17.18 -0.76 0.21
N GLU A 149 -18.44 -0.81 -0.23
CA GLU A 149 -19.58 -0.48 0.62
C GLU A 149 -19.66 -1.39 1.86
N ASP A 150 -20.17 -0.87 2.98
CA ASP A 150 -20.34 -1.60 4.25
C ASP A 150 -21.25 -2.84 4.14
N THR A 151 -22.03 -2.94 3.06
CA THR A 151 -22.89 -4.09 2.74
C THR A 151 -22.11 -5.26 2.15
N ASN A 152 -20.83 -5.08 1.80
CA ASN A 152 -20.00 -6.15 1.25
C ASN A 152 -19.81 -7.26 2.30
N PRO A 153 -20.19 -8.52 1.99
CA PRO A 153 -20.14 -9.61 2.96
C PRO A 153 -18.72 -9.99 3.40
N ARG A 154 -17.67 -9.46 2.73
CA ARG A 154 -16.26 -9.69 3.08
C ARG A 154 -15.80 -8.94 4.33
N TRP A 155 -16.52 -7.90 4.76
CA TRP A 155 -16.09 -7.06 5.89
C TRP A 155 -15.80 -7.85 7.17
N ASP A 156 -16.58 -8.90 7.46
CA ASP A 156 -16.35 -9.73 8.64
C ASP A 156 -15.03 -10.52 8.53
N GLN A 157 -14.72 -11.07 7.35
CA GLN A 157 -13.45 -11.76 7.09
C GLN A 157 -12.27 -10.79 7.13
N SER A 158 -12.46 -9.56 6.63
CA SER A 158 -11.45 -8.51 6.67
C SER A 158 -11.07 -8.16 8.11
N ARG A 159 -12.09 -7.89 8.95
CA ARG A 159 -11.89 -7.62 10.39
C ARG A 159 -11.17 -8.76 11.08
N TYR A 160 -11.66 -9.98 10.89
CA TYR A 160 -11.04 -11.16 11.48
C TYR A 160 -9.58 -11.32 11.06
N LEU A 161 -9.29 -11.18 9.76
CA LEU A 161 -7.93 -11.28 9.23
C LEU A 161 -7.03 -10.23 9.87
N VAL A 162 -7.42 -8.96 9.82
CA VAL A 162 -6.62 -7.85 10.36
C VAL A 162 -6.40 -8.04 11.86
N ASP A 163 -7.46 -8.21 12.65
CA ASP A 163 -7.35 -8.31 14.11
C ASP A 163 -6.47 -9.48 14.54
N SER A 164 -6.71 -10.65 13.95
CA SER A 164 -5.94 -11.84 14.29
C SER A 164 -4.47 -11.67 13.88
N SER A 165 -4.21 -11.04 12.73
CA SER A 165 -2.86 -10.81 12.22
C SER A 165 -2.07 -9.85 13.11
N PHE A 166 -2.66 -8.71 13.49
CA PHE A 166 -1.99 -7.76 14.37
C PHE A 166 -1.82 -8.31 15.78
N ALA A 167 -2.81 -9.05 16.30
CA ALA A 167 -2.66 -9.77 17.57
C ALA A 167 -1.48 -10.74 17.52
N LYS A 168 -1.40 -11.57 16.47
CA LYS A 168 -0.32 -12.55 16.35
C LYS A 168 1.04 -11.91 16.11
N TRP A 169 1.12 -10.90 15.26
CA TRP A 169 2.32 -10.13 15.02
C TRP A 169 2.83 -9.43 16.30
N ASN A 170 1.93 -8.93 17.15
CA ASN A 170 2.27 -8.40 18.47
C ASN A 170 2.84 -9.47 19.41
N GLU A 171 2.25 -10.67 19.47
CA GLU A 171 2.78 -11.80 20.25
C GLU A 171 4.20 -12.17 19.85
N LEU A 172 4.52 -12.07 18.55
CA LEU A 172 5.84 -12.34 17.99
C LEU A 172 6.85 -11.21 18.24
N GLY A 173 6.44 -10.12 18.89
CA GLY A 173 7.32 -8.99 19.20
C GLY A 173 7.47 -8.00 18.05
N ARG A 174 6.46 -7.87 17.18
CA ARG A 174 6.43 -6.91 16.07
C ARG A 174 7.59 -7.04 15.09
N ILE A 175 7.92 -8.27 14.74
CA ILE A 175 8.99 -8.56 13.76
C ILE A 175 8.76 -7.82 12.44
N THR A 176 9.80 -7.25 11.87
CA THR A 176 9.78 -6.57 10.57
C THR A 176 10.57 -7.36 9.53
N PRO A 177 10.33 -7.15 8.22
CA PRO A 177 11.11 -7.77 7.17
C PRO A 177 12.64 -7.62 7.35
N LEU A 178 13.10 -6.46 7.82
CA LEU A 178 14.52 -6.20 8.06
C LEU A 178 15.12 -7.12 9.14
N GLN A 179 14.35 -7.49 10.16
CA GLN A 179 14.80 -8.37 11.26
C GLN A 179 14.82 -9.85 10.89
N LEU A 180 14.26 -10.24 9.74
CA LEU A 180 14.23 -11.62 9.26
C LEU A 180 15.40 -11.96 8.31
N ARG A 181 16.31 -11.01 8.10
CA ARG A 181 17.52 -11.20 7.27
C ARG A 181 18.60 -12.01 7.97
#